data_AF-A8ZKI7-F1
#
_entry.id   AF-A8ZKI7-F1
#
_cell.length_a   1.000
_cell.length_b   1.000
_cell.length_c   1.000
_cell.angle_alpha   90.00
_cell.angle_beta   90.00
_cell.angle_gamma   90.00
#
_symmetry.space_group_name_H-M   'P 1'
#
loop_
_entity.id
_entity.type
_entity.pdbx_description
1 polymer ?
#
loop_
_entity_poly.entity_id
_entity_poly.type
_entity_poly.pdbx_seq_one_letter_code
_entity_poly.pdbx_strand_id
1 'polypeptide(L)'
;MKAFSIEAAPLAAKPQIGSMLSAYLAELGVGEPYQYFHQYWVEPGQRYPFLIRHHSDLAGFAFVRRVERFEMAEFYIVPGFRRVGIGRFAVEELVRQFTGLWIVRAFPGNERALLFWRSALRSHYIKHLVEGSEGERIVFTFESLRAR
;
A
#
# COMPACT_ATOMS: atom_id res chain seq x y z
N MET A 1 -4.48 -24.11 -1.69
CA MET A 1 -4.84 -22.81 -1.07
C MET A 1 -3.81 -21.77 -1.49
N LYS A 2 -4.20 -20.53 -1.80
CA LYS A 2 -3.23 -19.44 -2.01
C LYS A 2 -2.58 -19.09 -0.66
N ALA A 3 -1.26 -18.95 -0.63
CA ALA A 3 -0.52 -18.62 0.60
C ALA A 3 -0.75 -17.16 1.05
N PHE A 4 -1.03 -16.26 0.11
CA PHE A 4 -1.27 -14.84 0.39
C PHE A 4 -2.71 -14.45 0.06
N SER A 5 -3.26 -13.52 0.85
CA SER A 5 -4.53 -12.87 0.56
C SER A 5 -4.50 -11.39 0.94
N ILE A 6 -5.39 -10.64 0.30
CA ILE A 6 -5.68 -9.25 0.63
C ILE A 6 -7.20 -9.08 0.66
N GLU A 7 -7.70 -8.39 1.68
CA GLU A 7 -9.13 -8.19 1.89
C GLU A 7 -9.40 -6.77 2.40
N ALA A 8 -10.57 -6.22 2.07
CA ALA A 8 -11.00 -4.94 2.60
C ALA A 8 -11.09 -5.04 4.13
N ALA A 9 -10.56 -4.04 4.84
CA ALA A 9 -10.51 -4.05 6.28
C ALA A 9 -11.84 -3.55 6.88
N PRO A 10 -12.64 -4.40 7.56
CA PRO A 10 -13.85 -3.95 8.22
C PRO A 10 -13.52 -3.02 9.40
N LEU A 11 -14.50 -2.28 9.90
CA LEU A 11 -14.33 -1.41 11.08
C LEU A 11 -13.80 -2.19 12.30
N ALA A 12 -14.19 -3.45 12.45
CA ALA A 12 -13.70 -4.33 13.52
C ALA A 12 -12.18 -4.61 13.46
N ALA A 13 -11.54 -4.43 12.29
CA ALA A 13 -10.10 -4.59 12.12
C ALA A 13 -9.29 -3.31 12.41
N LYS A 14 -9.98 -2.20 12.69
CA LYS A 14 -9.35 -0.89 12.93
C LYS A 14 -8.34 -0.91 14.08
N PRO A 15 -8.59 -1.54 15.25
CA PRO A 15 -7.58 -1.61 16.30
C PRO A 15 -6.28 -2.30 15.85
N GLN A 16 -6.39 -3.42 15.13
CA GLN A 16 -5.24 -4.19 14.66
C GLN A 16 -4.41 -3.39 13.64
N ILE A 17 -5.07 -2.70 12.70
CA ILE A 17 -4.37 -1.79 11.78
C ILE A 17 -3.74 -0.64 12.55
N GLY A 18 -4.42 -0.09 13.56
CA GLY A 18 -3.89 0.96 14.42
C GLY A 18 -2.55 0.57 15.06
N SER A 19 -2.47 -0.63 15.63
CA SER A 19 -1.22 -1.15 16.20
C SER A 19 -0.11 -1.30 15.16
N MET A 20 -0.42 -1.84 13.97
CA MET A 20 0.57 -1.96 12.88
C MET A 20 0.99 -0.60 12.33
N LEU A 21 0.07 0.36 12.24
CA LEU A 21 0.33 1.72 11.78
C LEU A 21 1.27 2.44 12.74
N SER A 22 1.05 2.33 14.05
CA SER A 22 1.97 2.86 15.06
C SER A 22 3.38 2.25 14.93
N ALA A 23 3.49 0.93 14.75
CA ALA A 23 4.78 0.27 14.55
C ALA A 23 5.47 0.72 13.25
N TYR A 24 4.72 0.88 12.17
CA TYR A 24 5.19 1.40 10.90
C TYR A 24 5.72 2.84 11.02
N LEU A 25 4.96 3.74 11.65
CA LEU A 25 5.38 5.14 11.83
C LEU A 25 6.65 5.23 12.69
N ALA A 26 6.74 4.43 13.74
CA ALA A 26 7.96 4.32 14.55
C ALA A 26 9.15 3.81 13.73
N GLU A 27 8.96 2.82 12.84
CA GLU A 27 10.00 2.32 11.93
C GLU A 27 10.48 3.41 10.95
N LEU A 28 9.60 4.33 10.56
CA LEU A 28 9.94 5.50 9.74
C LEU A 28 10.55 6.67 10.53
N GLY A 29 10.63 6.59 11.85
CA GLY A 29 11.06 7.70 12.70
C GLY A 29 10.04 8.85 12.77
N VAL A 30 8.78 8.58 12.46
CA VAL A 30 7.68 9.56 12.54
C VAL A 30 7.09 9.54 13.96
N GLY A 31 7.22 10.67 14.67
CA GLY A 31 6.73 10.81 16.05
C GLY A 31 5.26 11.22 16.18
N GLU A 32 4.61 11.61 15.08
CA GLU A 32 3.25 12.11 15.06
C GLU A 32 2.25 11.05 14.57
N PRO A 33 1.01 11.03 15.09
CA PRO A 33 -0.01 10.09 14.63
C PRO A 33 -0.46 10.39 13.20
N TYR A 34 -0.86 9.35 12.47
CA TYR A 34 -1.41 9.51 11.13
C TYR A 34 -2.80 10.15 11.17
N GLN A 35 -2.88 11.41 10.76
CA GLN A 35 -4.05 12.28 10.90
C GLN A 35 -5.30 11.74 10.20
N TYR A 36 -5.15 11.00 9.10
CA TYR A 36 -6.27 10.53 8.28
C TYR A 36 -6.73 9.11 8.63
N PHE A 37 -6.22 8.52 9.72
CA PHE A 37 -6.48 7.12 10.04
C PHE A 37 -7.98 6.81 10.16
N HIS A 38 -8.74 7.66 10.87
CA HIS A 38 -10.17 7.43 11.06
C HIS A 38 -10.97 7.47 9.74
N GLN A 39 -10.55 8.30 8.78
CA GLN A 39 -11.28 8.56 7.54
C GLN A 39 -11.44 7.31 6.65
N TYR A 40 -10.56 6.32 6.76
CA TYR A 40 -10.63 5.08 5.98
C TYR A 40 -11.89 4.24 6.25
N TRP A 41 -12.61 4.49 7.35
CA TRP A 41 -13.87 3.79 7.66
C TRP A 41 -15.11 4.67 7.57
N VAL A 42 -14.97 5.97 7.27
CA VAL A 42 -16.10 6.91 7.22
C VAL A 42 -16.22 7.65 5.89
N GLU A 43 -15.26 7.52 4.98
CA GLU A 43 -15.29 8.10 3.62
C GLU A 43 -15.33 6.99 2.54
N PRO A 44 -16.42 6.19 2.47
CA PRO A 44 -16.55 5.13 1.49
C PRO A 44 -16.53 5.69 0.07
N GLY A 45 -15.87 4.96 -0.85
CA GLY A 45 -15.73 5.39 -2.25
C GLY A 45 -14.57 6.35 -2.52
N GLN A 46 -13.91 6.86 -1.47
CA GLN A 46 -12.69 7.66 -1.59
C GLN A 46 -11.50 7.02 -0.86
N ARG A 47 -11.73 6.29 0.22
CA ARG A 47 -10.67 5.63 1.00
C ARG A 47 -10.97 4.16 1.20
N TYR A 48 -9.93 3.35 1.10
CA TYR A 48 -10.03 1.90 1.07
C TYR A 48 -8.92 1.29 1.93
N PRO A 49 -9.25 0.83 3.16
CA PRO A 49 -8.30 0.12 3.99
C PRO A 49 -8.29 -1.37 3.65
N PHE A 50 -7.11 -1.99 3.70
CA PHE A 50 -6.91 -3.40 3.40
C PHE A 50 -6.06 -4.09 4.45
N LEU A 51 -6.39 -5.35 4.74
CA LEU A 51 -5.54 -6.29 5.48
C LEU A 51 -4.79 -7.18 4.50
N ILE A 52 -3.53 -7.43 4.78
CA ILE A 52 -2.68 -8.35 4.01
C ILE A 52 -2.38 -9.55 4.91
N ARG A 53 -2.57 -10.77 4.40
CA ARG A 53 -2.37 -12.00 5.17
C ARG A 53 -1.44 -12.99 4.50
N HIS A 54 -0.72 -13.73 5.34
CA HIS A 54 -0.06 -14.97 4.99
C HIS A 54 -0.82 -16.11 5.67
N HIS A 55 -1.51 -16.94 4.90
CA HIS A 55 -2.52 -17.86 5.40
C HIS A 55 -3.56 -17.14 6.29
N SER A 56 -3.68 -17.51 7.55
CA SER A 56 -4.54 -16.83 8.54
C SER A 56 -3.88 -15.63 9.21
N ASP A 57 -2.56 -15.52 9.13
CA ASP A 57 -1.79 -14.57 9.92
C ASP A 57 -1.83 -13.18 9.30
N LEU A 58 -2.05 -12.17 10.15
CA LEU A 58 -2.05 -10.79 9.74
C LEU A 58 -0.61 -10.34 9.48
N ALA A 59 -0.31 -10.10 8.21
CA ALA A 59 1.04 -9.83 7.72
C ALA A 59 1.28 -8.36 7.36
N GLY A 60 0.24 -7.55 7.28
CA GLY A 60 0.37 -6.14 6.96
C GLY A 60 -0.96 -5.44 6.68
N PHE A 61 -0.86 -4.21 6.20
CA PHE A 61 -2.00 -3.41 5.75
C PHE A 61 -1.62 -2.56 4.54
N ALA A 62 -2.65 -2.12 3.82
CA ALA A 62 -2.52 -1.10 2.78
C ALA A 62 -3.66 -0.10 2.88
N PHE A 63 -3.34 1.16 2.60
CA PHE A 63 -4.27 2.25 2.52
C PHE A 63 -4.24 2.79 1.10
N VAL A 64 -5.35 2.61 0.39
CA VAL A 64 -5.57 3.21 -0.92
C VAL A 64 -6.55 4.37 -0.76
N ARG A 65 -6.25 5.51 -1.39
CA ARG A 65 -7.22 6.60 -1.52
C ARG A 65 -7.38 7.02 -2.97
N ARG A 66 -8.53 7.61 -3.30
CA ARG A 66 -8.85 8.17 -4.59
C ARG A 66 -9.17 9.65 -4.42
N VAL A 67 -8.36 10.49 -5.06
CA VAL A 67 -8.67 11.90 -5.27
C VAL A 67 -8.91 12.06 -6.78
N GLU A 68 -7.94 12.58 -7.52
CA GLU A 68 -7.95 12.56 -9.00
C GLU A 68 -7.37 11.26 -9.56
N ARG A 69 -6.43 10.66 -8.82
CA ARG A 69 -5.75 9.39 -9.10
C ARG A 69 -5.90 8.47 -7.90
N PHE A 70 -5.71 7.18 -8.10
CA PHE A 70 -5.48 6.26 -6.99
C PHE A 70 -4.10 6.51 -6.40
N GLU A 71 -4.00 6.49 -5.08
CA GLU A 71 -2.76 6.63 -4.36
C GLU A 71 -2.61 5.48 -3.38
N MET A 72 -1.46 4.82 -3.41
CA MET A 72 -1.02 3.99 -2.29
C MET A 72 -0.53 4.94 -1.19
N ALA A 73 -1.44 5.33 -0.29
CA ALA A 73 -1.18 6.32 0.74
C ALA A 73 -0.22 5.77 1.80
N GLU A 74 -0.51 4.59 2.32
CA GLU A 74 0.36 3.87 3.26
C GLU A 74 0.40 2.39 2.90
N PHE A 75 1.56 1.77 3.04
CA PHE A 75 1.74 0.35 2.73
C PHE A 75 2.78 -0.26 3.65
N TYR A 76 2.38 -1.29 4.40
CA TYR A 76 3.24 -1.91 5.40
C TYR A 76 3.12 -3.42 5.38
N ILE A 77 4.27 -4.08 5.41
CA ILE A 77 4.41 -5.50 5.70
C ILE A 77 5.19 -5.63 7.01
N VAL A 78 4.66 -6.40 7.95
CA VAL A 78 5.30 -6.71 9.23
C VAL A 78 6.67 -7.36 8.95
N PRO A 79 7.76 -6.96 9.64
CA PRO A 79 9.14 -7.39 9.32
C PRO A 79 9.33 -8.89 9.11
N GLY A 80 8.71 -9.73 9.94
CA GLY A 80 8.79 -11.19 9.87
C GLY A 80 8.16 -11.81 8.62
N PHE A 81 7.27 -11.09 7.93
CA PHE A 81 6.62 -11.53 6.69
C PHE A 81 7.25 -10.92 5.43
N ARG A 82 8.37 -10.20 5.53
CA ARG A 82 9.04 -9.59 4.37
C ARG A 82 9.86 -10.61 3.60
N ARG A 83 10.21 -10.28 2.34
CA ARG A 83 11.08 -11.08 1.43
C ARG A 83 10.54 -12.44 0.99
N VAL A 84 9.26 -12.73 1.23
CA VAL A 84 8.57 -13.93 0.72
C VAL A 84 7.64 -13.66 -0.46
N GLY A 85 7.66 -12.45 -1.01
CA GLY A 85 6.83 -12.05 -2.16
C GLY A 85 5.46 -11.46 -1.83
N ILE A 86 5.02 -11.52 -0.56
CA ILE A 86 3.70 -11.05 -0.12
C ILE A 86 3.42 -9.58 -0.46
N GLY A 87 4.43 -8.71 -0.35
CA GLY A 87 4.28 -7.29 -0.65
C GLY A 87 4.00 -7.04 -2.14
N ARG A 88 4.70 -7.76 -3.03
CA ARG A 88 4.46 -7.67 -4.47
C ARG A 88 3.06 -8.21 -4.81
N PHE A 89 2.69 -9.36 -4.24
CA PHE A 89 1.34 -9.91 -4.39
C PHE A 89 0.26 -8.89 -4.00
N ALA A 90 0.40 -8.23 -2.84
CA ALA A 90 -0.57 -7.25 -2.38
C ALA A 90 -0.67 -6.03 -3.33
N VAL A 91 0.47 -5.52 -3.82
CA VAL A 91 0.49 -4.42 -4.81
C VAL A 91 -0.20 -4.85 -6.10
N GLU A 92 0.10 -6.03 -6.63
CA GLU A 92 -0.49 -6.57 -7.86
C GLU A 92 -2.01 -6.71 -7.74
N GLU A 93 -2.52 -7.26 -6.63
CA GLU A 93 -3.96 -7.38 -6.40
C GLU A 93 -4.65 -6.01 -6.29
N LEU A 94 -4.02 -5.03 -5.63
CA LEU A 94 -4.58 -3.68 -5.50
C LEU A 94 -4.63 -2.95 -6.83
N VAL A 95 -3.55 -2.97 -7.62
CA VAL A 95 -3.54 -2.31 -8.93
C VAL A 95 -4.51 -3.02 -9.88
N ARG A 96 -4.61 -4.35 -9.82
CA ARG A 96 -5.60 -5.12 -10.59
C ARG A 96 -7.04 -4.74 -10.23
N GLN A 97 -7.31 -4.51 -8.94
CA GLN A 97 -8.64 -4.15 -8.45
C GLN A 97 -9.03 -2.71 -8.79
N PHE A 98 -8.12 -1.74 -8.63
CA PHE A 98 -8.39 -0.33 -8.92
C PHE A 98 -7.71 0.09 -10.23
N THR A 99 -8.46 0.06 -11.31
CA THR A 99 -7.96 0.43 -12.64
C THR A 99 -8.01 1.94 -12.86
N GLY A 100 -7.03 2.48 -13.59
CA GLY A 100 -6.92 3.91 -13.87
C GLY A 100 -5.55 4.46 -13.51
N LEU A 101 -5.46 5.77 -13.30
CA LEU A 101 -4.20 6.45 -12.99
C LEU A 101 -3.82 6.26 -11.53
N TRP A 102 -2.54 6.00 -11.28
CA TRP A 102 -1.97 5.78 -9.97
C TRP A 102 -0.79 6.70 -9.67
N ILE A 103 -0.58 6.92 -8.38
CA ILE A 103 0.62 7.54 -7.82
C ILE A 103 1.09 6.77 -6.57
N VAL A 104 2.40 6.62 -6.42
CA VAL A 104 3.05 6.07 -5.24
C VAL A 104 4.22 6.98 -4.87
N ARG A 105 4.35 7.35 -3.60
CA ARG A 105 5.43 8.20 -3.10
C ARG A 105 6.30 7.43 -2.14
N ALA A 106 7.60 7.36 -2.40
CA ALA A 106 8.57 6.81 -1.46
C ALA A 106 9.05 7.92 -0.51
N PHE A 107 9.06 7.63 0.79
CA PHE A 107 9.64 8.54 1.78
C PHE A 107 11.14 8.77 1.52
N PRO A 108 11.65 10.00 1.70
CA PRO A 108 13.08 10.29 1.55
C PRO A 108 13.89 9.44 2.54
N GLY A 109 15.08 8.99 2.14
CA GLY A 109 15.95 8.15 2.98
C GLY A 109 15.49 6.69 3.17
N ASN A 110 14.30 6.30 2.71
CA ASN A 110 13.84 4.92 2.79
C ASN A 110 14.27 4.09 1.56
N GLU A 111 15.57 3.80 1.47
CA GLU A 111 16.16 3.04 0.35
C GLU A 111 15.50 1.66 0.14
N ARG A 112 15.11 0.99 1.23
CA ARG A 112 14.44 -0.31 1.18
C ARG A 112 13.06 -0.19 0.52
N ALA A 113 12.28 0.83 0.86
CA ALA A 113 11.00 1.08 0.22
C ALA A 113 11.18 1.47 -1.25
N LEU A 114 12.19 2.28 -1.58
CA LEU A 114 12.48 2.65 -2.97
C LEU A 114 12.78 1.43 -3.85
N LEU A 115 13.67 0.54 -3.39
CA LEU A 115 13.98 -0.72 -4.08
C LEU A 115 12.74 -1.63 -4.17
N PHE A 116 11.93 -1.68 -3.11
CA PHE A 116 10.67 -2.40 -3.13
C PHE A 116 9.74 -1.88 -4.24
N TRP A 117 9.49 -0.57 -4.32
CA TRP A 117 8.57 0.02 -5.31
C TRP A 117 9.05 -0.19 -6.74
N ARG A 118 10.34 0.02 -7.02
CA ARG A 118 10.95 -0.25 -8.34
C ARG A 118 10.76 -1.70 -8.79
N SER A 119 10.69 -2.64 -7.84
CA SER A 119 10.41 -4.05 -8.10
C SER A 119 8.91 -4.34 -8.20
N ALA A 120 8.12 -3.92 -7.21
CA ALA A 120 6.70 -4.26 -7.08
C ALA A 120 5.85 -3.67 -8.21
N LEU A 121 6.26 -2.54 -8.79
CA LEU A 121 5.54 -1.90 -9.90
C LEU A 121 5.84 -2.54 -11.28
N ARG A 122 6.70 -3.57 -11.34
CA ARG A 122 6.91 -4.38 -12.56
C ARG A 122 5.84 -5.47 -12.67
N SER A 123 4.59 -5.05 -12.85
CA SER A 123 3.42 -5.91 -13.02
C SER A 123 2.87 -5.81 -14.46
N HIS A 124 2.24 -6.89 -14.96
CA HIS A 124 1.57 -6.87 -16.26
C HIS A 124 0.32 -5.97 -16.30
N TYR A 125 -0.24 -5.62 -15.14
CA TYR A 125 -1.33 -4.66 -15.02
C TYR A 125 -0.88 -3.20 -15.16
N ILE A 126 0.42 -2.93 -15.03
CA ILE A 126 0.98 -1.58 -15.00
C ILE A 126 1.54 -1.19 -16.37
N LYS A 127 1.14 -0.02 -16.86
CA LYS A 127 1.65 0.62 -18.07
C LYS A 127 2.06 2.06 -17.79
N HIS A 128 2.88 2.60 -18.69
CA HIS A 128 3.33 3.99 -18.65
C HIS A 128 3.96 4.35 -17.29
N LEU A 129 4.72 3.41 -16.70
CA LEU A 129 5.40 3.64 -15.43
C LEU A 129 6.49 4.69 -15.61
N VAL A 130 6.35 5.80 -14.88
CA VAL A 130 7.31 6.89 -14.82
C VAL A 130 7.78 7.03 -13.38
N GLU A 131 9.09 7.02 -13.19
CA GLU A 131 9.74 7.40 -11.93
C GLU A 131 10.22 8.86 -12.06
N GLY A 132 9.90 9.68 -11.08
CA GLY A 132 10.28 11.09 -10.99
C GLY A 132 10.43 11.53 -9.54
N SER A 133 10.35 12.83 -9.30
CA SER A 133 10.51 13.42 -7.96
C SER A 133 9.52 14.55 -7.71
N GLU A 134 8.98 14.62 -6.50
CA GLU A 134 8.20 15.75 -5.98
C GLU A 134 8.87 16.23 -4.68
N GLY A 135 9.63 17.32 -4.76
CA GLY A 135 10.54 17.72 -3.68
C GLY A 135 11.58 16.62 -3.42
N GLU A 136 11.72 16.21 -2.16
CA GLU A 136 12.66 15.15 -1.76
C GLU A 136 12.10 13.72 -1.95
N ARG A 137 10.83 13.58 -2.32
CA ARG A 137 10.19 12.27 -2.49
C ARG A 137 10.40 11.77 -3.91
N ILE A 138 10.76 10.49 -4.03
CA ILE A 138 10.66 9.78 -5.31
C ILE A 138 9.21 9.40 -5.53
N VAL A 139 8.72 9.68 -6.74
CA VAL A 139 7.32 9.49 -7.11
C VAL A 139 7.23 8.58 -8.32
N PHE A 140 6.36 7.58 -8.22
CA PHE A 140 6.00 6.69 -9.31
C PHE A 140 4.60 7.04 -9.77
N THR A 141 4.42 7.31 -11.06
CA THR A 141 3.11 7.44 -11.68
C THR A 141 2.95 6.38 -12.76
N PHE A 142 1.74 5.84 -12.88
CA PHE A 142 1.46 4.80 -13.86
C PHE A 142 -0.04 4.68 -14.13
N GLU A 143 -0.37 3.90 -15.14
CA GLU A 143 -1.74 3.49 -15.44
C GLU A 143 -1.90 1.99 -15.11
N SER A 144 -2.96 1.66 -14.38
CA SER A 144 -3.37 0.28 -14.13
C SER A 144 -4.52 -0.14 -15.04
N LEU A 145 -4.36 -1.29 -15.69
CA LEU A 145 -5.30 -1.83 -16.66
C LEU A 145 -6.19 -2.92 -16.06
N ARG A 146 -7.38 -3.09 -16.64
CA ARG A 146 -8.24 -4.24 -16.35
C ARG A 146 -7.51 -5.53 -16.73
N ALA A 147 -7.66 -6.56 -15.89
CA ALA A 147 -7.34 -7.92 -16.28
C ALA A 147 -8.20 -8.30 -17.50
N ARG A 148 -7.55 -8.82 -18.54
CA ARG A 148 -8.25 -9.45 -19.68
C ARG A 148 -8.78 -10.82 -19.28
#